data_AF-A0A971LT76-F1
#
_entry.id   AF-A0A971LT76-F1
#
_cell.length_a   1.000
_cell.length_b   1.000
_cell.length_c   1.000
_cell.angle_alpha   90.00
_cell.angle_beta   90.00
_cell.angle_gamma   90.00
#
_symmetry.space_group_name_H-M   'P 1'
#
loop_
_entity.id
_entity.type
_entity.pdbx_description
1 polymer ?
#
loop_
_entity_poly.entity_id
_entity_poly.type
_entity_poly.pdbx_seq_one_letter_code
_entity_poly.pdbx_strand_id
1 'polypeptide(L)'
;MRKVVSMLLLLALVLGLGAPVMAQEANPSVVWPKNTAGVEGIRFRDIKPELTSKWYMFVPVDLRIQGEREFRLLASNARAIGKVVVLVEGDEVTLRYEVDAQNANINSEFFTFFPDLASISEVNPEGLADQAHAFGEALSIKEDLSGKTGQLLYVLLNLDYRPNGDGVQGFSPRGQDYQERASYLVWFLDASKLREAQAEE
;
A
#
# COMPACT_ATOMS: atom_id res chain seq x y z
N MET A 1 13.23 -88.88 6.83
CA MET A 1 12.20 -88.57 7.85
C MET A 1 11.96 -87.06 7.79
N ARG A 2 10.83 -86.56 7.24
CA ARG A 2 9.65 -85.99 7.96
C ARG A 2 10.06 -85.03 9.10
N LYS A 3 9.71 -83.74 9.22
CA LYS A 3 8.72 -82.77 8.67
C LYS A 3 9.28 -81.32 8.88
N VAL A 4 9.18 -80.35 7.95
CA VAL A 4 8.21 -79.21 7.84
C VAL A 4 7.87 -78.52 9.19
N VAL A 5 8.03 -77.21 9.44
CA VAL A 5 7.25 -76.01 9.00
C VAL A 5 8.01 -74.74 9.50
N SER A 6 8.46 -73.82 8.63
CA SER A 6 7.84 -72.54 8.19
C SER A 6 7.79 -71.40 9.22
N MET A 7 8.39 -70.23 8.91
CA MET A 7 7.66 -68.94 8.87
C MET A 7 8.46 -67.82 8.16
N LEU A 8 7.76 -67.23 7.19
CA LEU A 8 7.98 -66.01 6.39
C LEU A 8 8.81 -64.85 7.01
N LEU A 9 9.62 -64.19 6.17
CA LEU A 9 9.53 -62.73 5.88
C LEU A 9 10.39 -62.41 4.63
N LEU A 10 9.76 -62.28 3.46
CA LEU A 10 9.27 -61.07 2.79
C LEU A 10 10.37 -60.17 2.18
N LEU A 11 10.32 -60.12 0.85
CA LEU A 11 11.10 -59.37 -0.12
C LEU A 11 10.82 -57.85 -0.01
N ALA A 12 11.85 -57.00 -0.09
CA ALA A 12 11.69 -55.59 -0.46
C ALA A 12 12.82 -55.14 -1.39
N LEU A 13 12.39 -54.71 -2.57
CA LEU A 13 13.12 -54.21 -3.72
C LEU A 13 13.75 -52.83 -3.39
N VAL A 14 15.04 -52.65 -3.67
CA VAL A 14 15.73 -51.35 -3.52
C VAL A 14 15.62 -50.57 -4.84
N LEU A 15 14.75 -49.55 -4.87
CA LEU A 15 14.80 -48.45 -5.82
C LEU A 15 14.48 -47.15 -5.07
N GLY A 16 15.39 -46.17 -5.14
CA GLY A 16 15.10 -44.77 -4.79
C GLY A 16 16.06 -44.15 -3.78
N LEU A 17 17.00 -43.32 -4.26
CA LEU A 17 17.56 -42.22 -3.50
C LEU A 17 17.63 -40.97 -4.39
N GLY A 18 16.46 -40.49 -4.81
CA GLY A 18 16.26 -39.06 -5.00
C GLY A 18 15.79 -38.53 -3.66
N ALA A 19 16.63 -37.77 -2.95
CA ALA A 19 16.22 -37.13 -1.71
C ALA A 19 14.99 -36.25 -1.97
N PRO A 20 13.96 -36.27 -1.11
CA PRO A 20 12.92 -35.27 -1.21
C PRO A 20 13.56 -33.90 -1.00
N VAL A 21 13.34 -32.99 -1.95
CA VAL A 21 13.47 -31.56 -1.68
C VAL A 21 12.54 -31.28 -0.51
N MET A 22 13.12 -31.08 0.67
CA MET A 22 12.39 -30.62 1.83
C MET A 22 11.79 -29.27 1.44
N ALA A 23 10.48 -29.24 1.21
CA ALA A 23 9.73 -28.01 1.23
C ALA A 23 10.06 -27.35 2.57
N GLN A 24 10.73 -26.21 2.50
CA GLN A 24 11.06 -25.43 3.68
C GLN A 24 9.74 -25.09 4.36
N GLU A 25 9.48 -25.71 5.50
CA GLU A 25 8.29 -25.42 6.30
C GLU A 25 8.27 -23.91 6.53
N ALA A 26 7.16 -23.28 6.12
CA ALA A 26 6.92 -21.87 6.31
C ALA A 26 7.16 -21.56 7.79
N ASN A 27 8.24 -20.81 8.08
CA ASN A 27 8.43 -20.18 9.37
C ASN A 27 7.09 -19.51 9.72
N PRO A 28 6.47 -19.76 10.89
CA PRO A 28 5.25 -19.06 11.26
C PRO A 28 5.60 -17.59 11.45
N SER A 29 5.69 -16.87 10.34
CA SER A 29 6.14 -15.50 10.34
C SER A 29 5.13 -14.72 11.17
N VAL A 30 5.64 -14.04 12.19
CA VAL A 30 4.86 -13.15 13.06
C VAL A 30 3.88 -12.36 12.21
N VAL A 31 2.58 -12.50 12.45
CA VAL A 31 1.55 -11.67 11.81
C VAL A 31 1.25 -10.50 12.73
N TRP A 32 1.24 -9.29 12.19
CA TRP A 32 0.82 -8.07 12.89
C TRP A 32 -0.62 -7.77 12.51
N PRO A 33 -1.59 -8.03 13.41
CA PRO A 33 -3.00 -7.88 13.10
C PRO A 33 -3.48 -6.43 13.22
N LYS A 34 -4.59 -6.11 12.55
CA LYS A 34 -5.34 -4.85 12.62
C LYS A 34 -4.46 -3.61 12.48
N ASN A 35 -3.50 -3.69 11.57
CA ASN A 35 -2.61 -2.60 11.28
C ASN A 35 -3.19 -1.68 10.21
N THR A 36 -2.51 -0.57 9.97
CA THR A 36 -2.83 0.36 8.89
C THR A 36 -1.70 0.41 7.87
N ALA A 37 -2.05 0.41 6.59
CA ALA A 37 -1.13 0.77 5.51
C ALA A 37 -1.64 1.98 4.75
N GLY A 38 -0.73 2.86 4.33
CA GLY A 38 -1.07 4.04 3.54
C GLY A 38 -0.01 4.35 2.50
N VAL A 39 -0.37 5.20 1.55
CA VAL A 39 0.56 5.65 0.51
C VAL A 39 1.73 6.40 1.16
N GLU A 40 2.96 6.13 0.71
CA GLU A 40 4.11 6.90 1.13
C GLU A 40 3.99 8.34 0.63
N GLY A 41 4.06 9.28 1.57
CA GLY A 41 4.07 10.68 1.24
C GLY A 41 4.30 11.57 2.46
N ILE A 42 3.61 12.69 2.47
CA ILE A 42 3.71 13.71 3.51
C ILE A 42 2.81 13.32 4.67
N ARG A 43 3.32 13.42 5.90
CA ARG A 43 2.57 13.07 7.10
C ARG A 43 1.63 14.20 7.52
N PHE A 44 0.35 13.88 7.72
CA PHE A 44 -0.62 14.84 8.23
C PHE A 44 -0.18 15.42 9.58
N ARG A 45 0.34 14.58 10.48
CA ARG A 45 0.80 15.00 11.80
C ARG A 45 1.94 16.03 11.83
N ASP A 46 2.64 16.24 10.70
CA ASP A 46 3.72 17.22 10.62
C ASP A 46 3.23 18.58 10.10
N ILE A 47 2.23 18.57 9.20
CA ILE A 47 1.74 19.78 8.52
C ILE A 47 0.42 20.29 9.12
N LYS A 48 -0.46 19.38 9.53
CA LYS A 48 -1.76 19.65 10.17
C LYS A 48 -1.91 18.78 11.43
N PRO A 49 -1.06 19.00 12.47
CA PRO A 49 -1.04 18.18 13.69
C PRO A 49 -2.38 18.15 14.43
N GLU A 50 -3.24 19.16 14.24
CA GLU A 50 -4.59 19.24 14.78
C GLU A 50 -5.54 18.16 14.22
N LEU A 51 -5.27 17.62 13.02
CA LEU A 51 -6.11 16.59 12.40
C LEU A 51 -5.85 15.20 13.00
N THR A 52 -4.59 14.87 13.30
CA THR A 52 -4.24 13.56 13.83
C THR A 52 -2.84 13.49 14.43
N SER A 53 -2.67 12.63 15.42
CA SER A 53 -1.36 12.18 15.92
C SER A 53 -0.88 10.87 15.28
N LYS A 54 -1.69 10.25 14.41
CA LYS A 54 -1.38 8.99 13.73
C LYS A 54 -0.41 9.22 12.56
N TRP A 55 0.16 8.12 12.05
CA TRP A 55 1.13 8.14 10.95
C TRP A 55 0.47 8.18 9.57
N TYR A 56 -0.68 8.84 9.45
CA TYR A 56 -1.40 8.96 8.18
C TYR A 56 -0.63 9.89 7.25
N MET A 57 -0.58 9.49 5.98
CA MET A 57 0.16 10.17 4.93
C MET A 57 -0.73 10.40 3.73
N PHE A 58 -0.41 11.44 2.97
CA PHE A 58 -1.00 11.71 1.66
C PHE A 58 0.12 12.06 0.67
N VAL A 59 -0.15 11.90 -0.62
CA VAL A 59 0.80 12.25 -1.68
C VAL A 59 0.16 13.23 -2.67
N PRO A 60 0.80 14.36 -2.98
CA PRO A 60 0.36 15.22 -4.07
C PRO A 60 0.47 14.50 -5.41
N VAL A 61 -0.57 14.56 -6.23
CA VAL A 61 -0.60 13.98 -7.57
C VAL A 61 -1.04 15.03 -8.60
N ASP A 62 -0.40 15.01 -9.76
CA ASP A 62 -0.76 15.83 -10.92
C ASP A 62 -1.47 14.96 -11.95
N LEU A 63 -2.79 15.06 -12.02
CA LEU A 63 -3.66 14.29 -12.89
C LEU A 63 -3.62 14.76 -14.37
N ARG A 64 -2.78 15.73 -14.73
CA ARG A 64 -2.50 16.03 -16.16
C ARG A 64 -1.55 15.02 -16.77
N ILE A 65 -0.71 14.41 -15.94
CA ILE A 65 0.31 13.45 -16.37
C ILE A 65 -0.35 12.10 -16.60
N GLN A 66 -0.43 11.72 -17.88
CA GLN A 66 -1.04 10.48 -18.36
C GLN A 66 -0.18 9.25 -18.02
N GLY A 67 -0.83 8.09 -17.98
CA GLY A 67 -0.20 6.79 -17.74
C GLY A 67 -0.15 6.38 -16.27
N GLU A 68 0.57 5.29 -15.99
CA GLU A 68 0.70 4.72 -14.65
C GLU A 68 1.81 5.40 -13.84
N ARG A 69 1.52 5.64 -12.56
CA ARG A 69 2.50 6.04 -11.55
C ARG A 69 2.34 5.20 -10.30
N GLU A 70 3.47 4.76 -9.77
CA GLU A 70 3.51 3.88 -8.61
C GLU A 70 4.04 4.62 -7.38
N PHE A 71 3.40 4.40 -6.25
CA PHE A 71 3.79 4.91 -4.94
C PHE A 71 3.93 3.75 -3.98
N ARG A 72 4.95 3.75 -3.11
CA ARG A 72 5.11 2.70 -2.10
C ARG A 72 3.90 2.70 -1.16
N LEU A 73 3.45 1.51 -0.77
CA LEU A 73 2.44 1.31 0.25
C LEU A 73 3.12 0.90 1.56
N LEU A 74 2.95 1.69 2.61
CA LEU A 74 3.67 1.54 3.87
C LEU A 74 2.75 1.06 4.99
N ALA A 75 3.01 -0.13 5.51
CA ALA A 75 2.35 -0.66 6.71
C ALA A 75 3.10 -0.24 7.98
N SER A 76 2.33 0.10 9.02
CA SER A 76 2.84 0.56 10.33
C SER A 76 3.80 1.75 10.28
N ASN A 77 3.88 2.45 9.14
CA ASN A 77 4.92 3.44 8.86
C ASN A 77 6.35 2.90 9.12
N ALA A 78 6.56 1.59 8.88
CA ALA A 78 7.80 0.89 9.18
C ALA A 78 8.18 -0.15 8.12
N ARG A 79 7.22 -0.58 7.27
CA ARG A 79 7.43 -1.61 6.26
C ARG A 79 6.82 -1.18 4.93
N ALA A 80 7.57 -1.23 3.85
CA ALA A 80 7.01 -1.16 2.51
C ALA A 80 6.56 -2.56 2.10
N ILE A 81 5.25 -2.72 1.86
CA ILE A 81 4.61 -4.03 1.67
C ILE A 81 4.02 -4.21 0.26
N GLY A 82 4.09 -3.17 -0.57
CA GLY A 82 3.45 -3.16 -1.86
C GLY A 82 3.47 -1.76 -2.47
N LYS A 83 2.51 -1.50 -3.36
CA LYS A 83 2.38 -0.22 -4.05
C LYS A 83 0.93 0.17 -4.29
N VAL A 84 0.71 1.48 -4.43
CA VAL A 84 -0.50 2.08 -4.99
C VAL A 84 -0.16 2.51 -6.41
N VAL A 85 -1.01 2.18 -7.36
CA VAL A 85 -0.89 2.58 -8.76
C VAL A 85 -2.00 3.57 -9.09
N VAL A 86 -1.61 4.74 -9.57
CA VAL A 86 -2.48 5.77 -10.14
C VAL A 86 -2.36 5.69 -11.66
N LEU A 87 -3.45 5.34 -12.34
CA LEU A 87 -3.54 5.37 -13.79
C LEU A 87 -4.38 6.56 -14.21
N VAL A 88 -3.84 7.42 -15.08
CA VAL A 88 -4.58 8.53 -15.69
C VAL A 88 -4.69 8.32 -17.19
N GLU A 89 -5.91 8.28 -17.70
CA GLU A 89 -6.21 8.11 -19.13
C GLU A 89 -7.32 9.08 -19.56
N GLY A 90 -6.95 10.08 -20.35
CA GLY A 90 -7.87 11.14 -20.74
C GLY A 90 -8.38 11.93 -19.54
N ASP A 91 -9.70 11.88 -19.32
CA ASP A 91 -10.40 12.50 -18.18
C ASP A 91 -10.58 11.52 -17.01
N GLU A 92 -10.09 10.28 -17.11
CA GLU A 92 -10.30 9.28 -16.07
C GLU A 92 -9.05 9.08 -15.22
N VAL A 93 -9.26 8.90 -13.92
CA VAL A 93 -8.25 8.40 -12.99
C VAL A 93 -8.74 7.13 -12.31
N THR A 94 -7.93 6.08 -12.35
CA THR A 94 -8.20 4.81 -11.66
C THR A 94 -7.11 4.57 -10.62
N LEU A 95 -7.54 4.18 -9.41
CA LEU A 95 -6.63 3.83 -8.33
C LEU A 95 -6.73 2.35 -8.00
N ARG A 96 -5.58 1.67 -7.94
CA ARG A 96 -5.47 0.27 -7.49
C ARG A 96 -4.28 0.12 -6.55
N TYR A 97 -4.26 -0.95 -5.75
CA TYR A 97 -3.08 -1.32 -4.98
C TYR A 97 -2.66 -2.74 -5.30
N GLU A 98 -1.37 -3.01 -5.11
CA GLU A 98 -0.78 -4.34 -5.23
C GLU A 98 -0.08 -4.67 -3.93
N VAL A 99 -0.51 -5.76 -3.29
CA VAL A 99 0.12 -6.34 -2.11
C VAL A 99 0.16 -7.85 -2.30
N ASP A 100 1.25 -8.48 -1.88
CA ASP A 100 1.32 -9.95 -1.90
C ASP A 100 0.32 -10.54 -0.90
N ALA A 101 -0.65 -11.32 -1.41
CA ALA A 101 -1.70 -11.95 -0.62
C ALA A 101 -1.17 -12.99 0.38
N GLN A 102 0.06 -13.50 0.20
CA GLN A 102 0.71 -14.34 1.20
C GLN A 102 1.19 -13.50 2.39
N ASN A 103 1.48 -12.21 2.16
CA ASN A 103 2.01 -11.28 3.14
C ASN A 103 0.94 -10.44 3.83
N ALA A 104 -0.22 -10.21 3.21
CA ALA A 104 -1.26 -9.37 3.77
C ALA A 104 -2.67 -9.90 3.52
N ASN A 105 -3.51 -9.77 4.53
CA ASN A 105 -4.95 -9.92 4.42
C ASN A 105 -5.61 -8.54 4.65
N ILE A 106 -6.33 -8.04 3.65
CA ILE A 106 -7.00 -6.73 3.73
C ILE A 106 -8.34 -6.89 4.44
N ASN A 107 -8.52 -6.16 5.53
CA ASN A 107 -9.73 -6.16 6.35
C ASN A 107 -10.71 -5.07 5.89
N SER A 108 -10.19 -3.91 5.49
CA SER A 108 -10.97 -2.82 4.89
C SER A 108 -10.06 -1.91 4.08
N GLU A 109 -10.65 -1.20 3.13
CA GLU A 109 -9.94 -0.30 2.23
C GLU A 109 -10.64 1.05 2.16
N PHE A 110 -9.84 2.11 1.99
CA PHE A 110 -10.32 3.47 1.86
C PHE A 110 -9.31 4.26 1.03
N PHE A 111 -9.82 5.05 0.09
CA PHE A 111 -9.08 6.19 -0.44
C PHE A 111 -10.01 7.33 -0.79
N THR A 112 -9.41 8.51 -0.88
CA THR A 112 -10.06 9.71 -1.38
C THR A 112 -9.03 10.66 -2.00
N PHE A 113 -9.52 11.65 -2.74
CA PHE A 113 -8.75 12.78 -3.20
C PHE A 113 -9.22 14.05 -2.48
N PHE A 114 -8.27 14.79 -1.91
CA PHE A 114 -8.56 16.14 -1.43
C PHE A 114 -8.06 17.17 -2.44
N PRO A 115 -8.85 18.22 -2.72
CA PRO A 115 -8.45 19.23 -3.68
C PRO A 115 -7.25 20.04 -3.22
N ASP A 116 -7.12 20.28 -1.91
CA ASP A 116 -6.03 21.05 -1.33
C ASP A 116 -5.92 20.79 0.19
N LEU A 117 -4.85 21.31 0.81
CA LEU A 117 -4.64 21.16 2.26
C LEU A 117 -5.66 21.94 3.11
N ALA A 118 -6.22 23.03 2.57
CA ALA A 118 -7.12 23.90 3.33
C ALA A 118 -8.51 23.27 3.48
N SER A 119 -8.95 22.48 2.50
CA SER A 119 -10.23 21.77 2.53
C SER A 119 -10.28 20.60 3.53
N ILE A 120 -9.13 20.11 4.01
CA ILE A 120 -9.07 18.92 4.87
C ILE A 120 -9.40 19.28 6.31
N SER A 121 -10.55 18.80 6.81
CA SER A 121 -11.00 18.96 8.19
C SER A 121 -11.04 17.64 8.99
N GLU A 122 -10.92 16.49 8.32
CA GLU A 122 -10.96 15.15 8.92
C GLU A 122 -10.03 14.21 8.13
N VAL A 123 -9.44 13.22 8.81
CA VAL A 123 -8.55 12.19 8.20
C VAL A 123 -8.84 10.78 8.71
N ASN A 124 -9.73 10.63 9.68
CA ASN A 124 -10.23 9.33 10.11
C ASN A 124 -11.25 8.80 9.08
N PRO A 125 -11.06 7.60 8.50
CA PRO A 125 -11.96 7.08 7.47
C PRO A 125 -13.43 7.03 7.86
N GLU A 126 -13.74 6.75 9.13
CA GLU A 126 -15.13 6.73 9.61
C GLU A 126 -15.84 8.08 9.43
N GLY A 127 -15.12 9.20 9.58
CA GLY A 127 -15.64 10.55 9.34
C GLY A 127 -15.58 11.00 7.89
N LEU A 128 -15.01 10.18 7.00
CA LEU A 128 -14.85 10.44 5.57
C LEU A 128 -15.62 9.46 4.69
N ALA A 129 -16.54 8.67 5.25
CA ALA A 129 -17.24 7.61 4.52
C ALA A 129 -17.91 8.13 3.22
N ASP A 130 -18.49 9.32 3.25
CA ASP A 130 -19.15 9.95 2.08
C ASP A 130 -18.17 10.44 0.99
N GLN A 131 -16.87 10.49 1.29
CA GLN A 131 -15.80 10.88 0.36
C GLN A 131 -14.99 9.67 -0.12
N ALA A 132 -15.34 8.46 0.32
CA ALA A 132 -14.64 7.24 -0.05
C ALA A 132 -14.93 6.87 -1.51
N HIS A 133 -13.87 6.51 -2.23
CA HIS A 133 -13.99 5.91 -3.56
C HIS A 133 -13.61 4.43 -3.52
N ALA A 134 -14.10 3.66 -4.50
CA ALA A 134 -13.83 2.23 -4.64
C ALA A 134 -12.58 1.99 -5.50
N PHE A 135 -11.72 1.06 -5.09
CA PHE A 135 -10.49 0.74 -5.83
C PHE A 135 -10.84 0.01 -7.13
N GLY A 136 -10.13 0.35 -8.20
CA GLY A 136 -10.35 -0.21 -9.54
C GLY A 136 -11.48 0.44 -10.33
N GLU A 137 -12.25 1.35 -9.72
CA GLU A 137 -13.24 2.16 -10.44
C GLU A 137 -12.59 3.42 -11.02
N ALA A 138 -12.99 3.77 -12.25
CA ALA A 138 -12.56 4.99 -12.91
C ALA A 138 -13.38 6.18 -12.39
N LEU A 139 -12.69 7.26 -12.03
CA LEU A 139 -13.29 8.53 -11.64
C LEU A 139 -13.06 9.57 -12.73
N SER A 140 -14.11 10.33 -13.09
CA SER A 140 -13.96 11.49 -13.96
C SER A 140 -13.25 12.62 -13.20
N ILE A 141 -12.14 13.08 -13.74
CA ILE A 141 -11.42 14.24 -13.22
C ILE A 141 -12.32 15.48 -13.30
N LYS A 142 -13.06 15.65 -14.38
CA LYS A 142 -13.97 16.77 -14.57
C LYS A 142 -15.19 16.74 -13.65
N GLU A 143 -15.86 15.59 -13.55
CA GLU A 143 -17.15 15.48 -12.85
C GLU A 143 -16.96 15.13 -11.37
N ASP A 144 -16.20 14.09 -11.07
CA ASP A 144 -16.02 13.59 -9.70
C ASP A 144 -14.97 14.41 -8.92
N LEU A 145 -13.93 14.89 -9.61
CA LEU A 145 -12.84 15.65 -8.99
C LEU A 145 -12.91 17.16 -9.30
N SER A 146 -14.08 17.65 -9.73
CA SER A 146 -14.37 19.06 -9.99
C SER A 146 -13.43 19.74 -11.01
N GLY A 147 -12.84 18.97 -11.92
CA GLY A 147 -11.87 19.46 -12.91
C GLY A 147 -10.50 19.82 -12.32
N LYS A 148 -10.28 19.61 -11.02
CA LYS A 148 -9.01 19.91 -10.37
C LYS A 148 -8.01 18.81 -10.69
N THR A 149 -6.93 19.20 -11.36
CA THR A 149 -5.88 18.25 -11.76
C THR A 149 -4.77 18.12 -10.72
N GLY A 150 -4.58 19.12 -9.85
CA GLY A 150 -3.77 18.96 -8.65
C GLY A 150 -4.64 18.37 -7.54
N GLN A 151 -4.28 17.18 -7.05
CA GLN A 151 -5.02 16.50 -5.99
C GLN A 151 -4.07 15.96 -4.92
N LEU A 152 -4.60 15.76 -3.71
CA LEU A 152 -3.91 15.10 -2.62
C LEU A 152 -4.51 13.70 -2.46
N LEU A 153 -3.76 12.68 -2.87
CA LEU A 153 -4.18 11.30 -2.75
C LEU A 153 -3.96 10.83 -1.30
N TYR A 154 -5.05 10.40 -0.66
CA TYR A 154 -5.02 9.76 0.65
C TYR A 154 -5.51 8.32 0.54
N VAL A 155 -4.69 7.37 0.99
CA VAL A 155 -4.99 5.93 1.01
C VAL A 155 -4.82 5.42 2.43
N LEU A 156 -5.80 4.66 2.93
CA LEU A 156 -5.70 3.95 4.18
C LEU A 156 -6.35 2.55 4.08
N LEU A 157 -5.53 1.52 4.23
CA LEU A 157 -5.98 0.13 4.35
C LEU A 157 -5.92 -0.30 5.82
N ASN A 158 -6.89 -1.09 6.27
CA ASN A 158 -6.77 -1.89 7.48
C ASN A 158 -6.43 -3.32 7.08
N LEU A 159 -5.41 -3.91 7.69
CA LEU A 159 -4.89 -5.21 7.27
C LEU A 159 -4.18 -5.95 8.39
N ASP A 160 -4.11 -7.27 8.24
CA ASP A 160 -3.19 -8.13 8.95
C ASP A 160 -2.00 -8.42 8.02
N TYR A 161 -0.76 -8.26 8.48
CA TYR A 161 0.39 -8.46 7.59
C TYR A 161 1.61 -9.11 8.25
N ARG A 162 2.46 -9.74 7.43
CA ARG A 162 3.74 -10.36 7.81
C ARG A 162 4.88 -9.35 7.58
N PRO A 163 5.48 -8.77 8.63
CA PRO A 163 6.50 -7.72 8.50
C PRO A 163 7.86 -8.22 8.00
N ASN A 164 8.06 -9.54 7.99
CA ASN A 164 9.23 -10.21 7.44
C ASN A 164 8.84 -11.16 6.30
N GLY A 165 7.70 -10.88 5.65
CA GLY A 165 7.26 -11.60 4.46
C GLY A 165 8.15 -11.30 3.25
N ASP A 166 8.09 -12.15 2.22
CA ASP A 166 8.93 -12.02 1.04
C ASP A 166 8.65 -10.71 0.31
N GLY A 167 9.70 -9.97 -0.09
CA GLY A 167 9.55 -8.67 -0.75
C GLY A 167 9.18 -7.50 0.17
N VAL A 168 8.90 -7.74 1.47
CA VAL A 168 8.68 -6.66 2.43
C VAL A 168 10.00 -5.98 2.79
N GLN A 169 10.05 -4.66 2.63
CA GLN A 169 11.26 -3.87 2.89
C GLN A 169 11.11 -3.05 4.17
N GLY A 170 12.22 -2.85 4.89
CA GLY A 170 12.26 -1.91 6.00
C GLY A 170 12.08 -0.47 5.51
N PHE A 171 11.26 0.30 6.22
CA PHE A 171 11.07 1.72 5.99
C PHE A 171 11.36 2.48 7.29
N SER A 172 12.03 3.62 7.16
CA SER A 172 12.26 4.52 8.29
C SER A 172 11.84 5.93 7.92
N PRO A 173 10.93 6.56 8.67
CA PRO A 173 10.57 7.95 8.47
C PRO A 173 11.69 8.92 8.87
N ARG A 174 12.81 8.41 9.40
CA ARG A 174 14.04 9.17 9.69
C ARG A 174 15.15 8.86 8.69
N GLY A 175 14.90 7.97 7.73
CA GLY A 175 15.85 7.66 6.67
C GLY A 175 16.02 8.85 5.73
N GLN A 176 17.25 9.04 5.22
CA GLN A 176 17.58 10.15 4.32
C GLN A 176 16.71 10.14 3.05
N ASP A 177 16.51 8.97 2.43
CA ASP A 177 15.64 8.79 1.24
C ASP A 177 14.23 9.37 1.46
N TYR A 178 13.60 9.01 2.58
CA TYR A 178 12.27 9.52 2.90
C TYR A 178 12.28 11.04 3.14
N GLN A 179 13.27 11.55 3.89
CA GLN A 179 13.36 12.97 4.21
C GLN A 179 13.52 13.82 2.93
N GLU A 180 14.39 13.42 2.01
CA GLU A 180 14.59 14.10 0.73
C GLU A 180 13.30 14.10 -0.11
N ARG A 181 12.63 12.94 -0.21
CA ARG A 181 11.36 12.83 -0.95
C ARG A 181 10.25 13.64 -0.31
N ALA A 182 10.10 13.59 1.01
CA ALA A 182 9.10 14.38 1.73
C ALA A 182 9.33 15.89 1.55
N SER A 183 10.58 16.35 1.66
CA SER A 183 10.94 17.76 1.41
C SER A 183 10.61 18.19 -0.03
N TYR A 184 10.89 17.33 -1.02
CA TYR A 184 10.52 17.61 -2.40
C TYR A 184 9.00 17.73 -2.60
N LEU A 185 8.22 16.85 -1.98
CA LEU A 185 6.76 16.89 -2.08
C LEU A 185 6.17 18.14 -1.39
N VAL A 186 6.73 18.55 -0.26
CA VAL A 186 6.34 19.82 0.41
C VAL A 186 6.65 21.01 -0.49
N TRP A 187 7.85 21.07 -1.06
CA TRP A 187 8.20 22.11 -2.02
C TRP A 187 7.26 22.12 -3.24
N PHE A 188 6.91 20.94 -3.76
CA PHE A 188 5.98 20.83 -4.88
C PHE A 188 4.59 21.39 -4.55
N LEU A 189 4.08 21.13 -3.33
CA LEU A 189 2.82 21.70 -2.84
C LEU A 189 2.85 23.22 -2.76
N ASP A 190 3.95 23.79 -2.30
CA ASP A 190 4.08 25.24 -2.21
C ASP A 190 4.22 25.87 -3.60
N ALA A 191 4.98 25.23 -4.49
CA ALA A 191 5.14 25.65 -5.88
C ALA A 191 3.86 25.51 -6.73
N SER A 192 2.97 24.54 -6.43
CA SER A 192 1.67 24.44 -7.11
C SER A 192 0.76 25.59 -6.75
N LYS A 193 0.66 25.94 -5.45
CA LYS A 193 -0.12 27.11 -4.98
C LYS A 193 0.32 28.41 -5.65
N LEU A 194 1.63 28.61 -5.80
CA LEU A 194 2.16 29.81 -6.44
C LEU A 194 1.81 29.90 -7.94
N ARG A 195 1.78 28.76 -8.65
CA ARG A 195 1.42 28.74 -10.08
C ARG A 195 -0.06 28.95 -10.32
N GLU A 196 -0.93 28.44 -9.44
CA GLU A 196 -2.37 28.67 -9.52
C GLU A 196 -2.70 30.14 -9.26
N ALA A 197 -2.09 30.76 -8.25
CA ALA A 197 -2.28 32.20 -7.97
C ALA A 197 -1.84 33.11 -9.13
N GLN A 198 -0.84 32.69 -9.92
CA GLN A 198 -0.36 33.44 -11.09
C GLN A 198 -1.16 33.18 -12.38
N ALA A 199 -1.98 32.13 -12.42
CA ALA A 199 -2.85 31.81 -13.57
C ALA A 199 -4.22 32.50 -13.47
N GLU A 200 -4.55 33.09 -12.32
CA GLU A 200 -5.78 33.86 -12.06
C GLU A 200 -5.59 35.39 -12.24
N GLU A 201 -4.39 35.87 -12.58
CA GLU A 201 -4.08 37.25 -13.01
C GLU A 201 -4.03 37.40 -14.53
#